data_AF-S9P870-F1
#
_entry.id   AF-S9P870-F1
#
_cell.length_a   1.000
_cell.length_b   1.000
_cell.length_c   1.000
_cell.angle_alpha   90.00
_cell.angle_beta   90.00
_cell.angle_gamma   90.00
#
_symmetry.space_group_name_H-M   'P 1'
#
loop_
_entity.id
_entity.type
_entity.pdbx_description
1 polymer ?
#
loop_
_entity_poly.entity_id
_entity_poly.type
_entity_poly.pdbx_seq_one_letter_code
_entity_poly.pdbx_strand_id
1 'polypeptide(L)'
;MLLWAVFPGCGHSEVEPLEQERGLSSTVDNPLRSTNSMTPNGLIMNGLIMNGLSTNGLIMNGLMTSGLNTATFKDWFNANPEGYSSMVMKYVVGCAVQSGQSRTWTNPLTHVSYSWNGVLGLTPDWASGLPATEREQQLLTACLAAHVNKYGLHVLVSVQGLNAKGVALPLETNELTTFSVLEGAFFGNLAVGGSAYVCRGSNLDGTESSLRACGLASQDNGVSVECPPLVHVGACSRYCVLDSTKTYFTQCTYGGKTYAPLTTRLRATDIYRCGDGVCQVSEKCGTGSHYNNCSDCGSSR
;
A
#
# COMPACT_ATOMS: atom_id res chain seq x y z
N MET A 1 -12.33 20.06 57.31
CA MET A 1 -12.87 19.44 56.09
C MET A 1 -12.07 19.98 54.91
N LEU A 2 -11.00 19.28 54.50
CA LEU A 2 -10.29 19.55 53.25
C LEU A 2 -10.56 18.36 52.34
N LEU A 3 -11.19 18.62 51.19
CA LEU A 3 -11.52 17.62 50.18
C LEU A 3 -10.24 17.04 49.57
N TRP A 4 -10.14 15.71 49.56
CA TRP A 4 -9.21 14.98 48.71
C TRP A 4 -9.78 14.97 47.28
N ALA A 5 -9.13 15.67 46.36
CA ALA A 5 -9.36 15.47 44.93
C ALA A 5 -8.55 14.26 44.47
N VAL A 6 -9.25 13.16 44.20
CA VAL A 6 -8.68 12.00 43.49
C VAL A 6 -8.61 12.39 42.01
N PHE A 7 -7.40 12.61 41.49
CA PHE A 7 -7.17 12.65 40.05
C PHE A 7 -6.91 11.22 39.56
N PRO A 8 -7.58 10.73 38.50
CA PRO A 8 -7.17 9.49 37.87
C PRO A 8 -5.80 9.71 37.22
N GLY A 9 -4.78 9.04 37.77
CA GLY A 9 -3.49 8.91 37.12
C GLY A 9 -3.60 8.06 35.87
N CYS A 10 -2.78 8.34 34.85
CA CYS A 10 -2.53 7.42 33.77
C CYS A 10 -1.91 6.14 34.37
N GLY A 11 -2.71 5.08 34.47
CA GLY A 11 -2.19 3.74 34.58
C GLY A 11 -1.46 3.40 33.30
N HIS A 12 -0.13 3.36 33.38
CA HIS A 12 0.65 2.48 32.53
C HIS A 12 0.17 1.06 32.90
N SER A 13 -0.61 0.39 32.05
CA SER A 13 -0.71 -1.06 32.18
C SER A 13 0.66 -1.60 31.84
N GLU A 14 1.39 -2.03 32.87
CA GLU A 14 2.55 -2.89 32.75
C GLU A 14 2.19 -4.03 31.79
N VAL A 15 3.03 -4.20 30.76
CA VAL A 15 2.94 -5.29 29.81
C VAL A 15 3.21 -6.57 30.59
N GLU A 16 2.17 -7.31 30.94
CA GLU A 16 2.35 -8.70 31.37
C GLU A 16 2.93 -9.52 30.20
N PRO A 17 3.89 -10.42 30.45
CA PRO A 17 4.43 -11.27 29.40
C PRO A 17 3.33 -12.15 28.83
N LEU A 18 3.20 -12.16 27.50
CA LEU A 18 2.25 -12.97 26.75
C LEU A 18 2.34 -14.45 27.14
N GLU A 19 1.42 -14.92 27.98
CA GLU A 19 1.13 -16.34 28.15
C GLU A 19 0.46 -16.87 26.87
N GLN A 20 1.25 -17.62 26.11
CA GLN A 20 0.90 -18.74 25.24
C GLN A 20 -0.60 -18.91 24.89
N GLU A 21 -1.01 -18.35 23.75
CA GLU A 21 -2.32 -18.59 23.17
C GLU A 21 -2.53 -20.07 22.82
N ARG A 22 -3.31 -20.77 23.67
CA ARG A 22 -4.02 -21.98 23.26
C ARG A 22 -5.28 -21.58 22.50
N GLY A 23 -5.21 -21.78 21.19
CA GLY A 23 -6.29 -22.31 20.35
C GLY A 23 -7.64 -21.59 20.39
N LEU A 24 -7.84 -20.67 19.44
CA LEU A 24 -9.16 -20.44 18.87
C LEU A 24 -9.08 -20.48 17.34
N SER A 25 -9.54 -21.62 16.82
CA SER A 25 -9.93 -21.80 15.42
C SER A 25 -10.95 -20.73 15.06
N SER A 26 -10.55 -19.77 14.24
CA SER A 26 -11.46 -18.98 13.44
C SER A 26 -10.83 -18.77 12.06
N THR A 27 -11.63 -19.01 11.05
CA THR A 27 -11.32 -18.92 9.63
C THR A 27 -10.54 -17.65 9.32
N VAL A 28 -9.38 -17.80 8.67
CA VAL A 28 -8.56 -16.68 8.19
C VAL A 28 -9.36 -15.87 7.18
N ASP A 29 -10.02 -14.81 7.64
CA ASP A 29 -10.55 -13.76 6.77
C ASP A 29 -9.36 -13.10 6.06
N ASN A 30 -9.33 -13.26 4.75
CA ASN A 30 -8.22 -12.85 3.90
C ASN A 30 -8.30 -11.33 3.66
N PRO A 31 -7.33 -10.50 4.13
CA PRO A 31 -7.44 -9.04 4.02
C PRO A 31 -7.66 -8.54 2.59
N LEU A 32 -7.22 -9.23 1.54
CA LEU A 32 -7.44 -8.82 0.15
C LEU A 32 -8.73 -9.41 -0.47
N ARG A 33 -9.73 -9.82 0.33
CA ARG A 33 -11.08 -10.12 -0.19
C ARG A 33 -11.76 -8.82 -0.60
N SER A 34 -11.34 -8.29 -1.73
CA SER A 34 -12.06 -7.26 -2.44
C SER A 34 -12.41 -7.81 -3.82
N THR A 35 -13.70 -7.87 -4.10
CA THR A 35 -14.18 -7.86 -5.47
C THR A 35 -13.92 -6.45 -6.01
N ASN A 36 -13.26 -6.33 -7.18
CA ASN A 36 -12.97 -5.07 -7.88
C ASN A 36 -11.71 -4.30 -7.40
N SER A 37 -11.55 -3.05 -7.85
CA SER A 37 -10.32 -2.25 -7.71
C SER A 37 -10.10 -1.65 -6.33
N MET A 38 -11.01 -1.94 -5.40
CA MET A 38 -10.85 -1.60 -3.99
C MET A 38 -9.85 -2.56 -3.37
N THR A 39 -8.94 -2.09 -2.54
CA THR A 39 -7.90 -2.96 -1.94
C THR A 39 -7.45 -2.37 -0.62
N PRO A 40 -7.29 -3.17 0.45
CA PRO A 40 -6.61 -2.68 1.63
C PRO A 40 -5.12 -2.52 1.37
N ASN A 41 -4.55 -1.43 1.86
CA ASN A 41 -3.10 -1.25 1.93
C ASN A 41 -2.55 -1.86 3.21
N GLY A 42 -1.28 -2.20 3.26
CA GLY A 42 -0.65 -2.83 4.42
C GLY A 42 0.69 -3.47 4.09
N LEU A 43 1.29 -3.06 2.99
CA LEU A 43 2.63 -3.45 2.63
C LEU A 43 3.58 -2.52 3.38
N ILE A 44 4.54 -3.06 4.11
CA ILE A 44 5.69 -2.28 4.51
C ILE A 44 6.68 -2.43 3.36
N MET A 45 6.79 -1.41 2.52
CA MET A 45 7.68 -1.50 1.36
C MET A 45 9.10 -1.24 1.80
N ASN A 46 9.96 -2.24 1.61
CA ASN A 46 11.40 -2.06 1.71
C ASN A 46 12.00 -2.26 0.31
N GLY A 47 13.16 -1.66 0.04
CA GLY A 47 13.87 -1.83 -1.23
C GLY A 47 14.14 -3.31 -1.59
N LEU A 48 14.17 -4.19 -0.58
CA LEU A 48 14.30 -5.64 -0.73
C LEU A 48 13.16 -6.31 -1.50
N ILE A 49 11.96 -5.72 -1.55
CA ILE A 49 10.80 -6.36 -2.19
C ILE A 49 11.00 -6.43 -3.71
N MET A 50 11.22 -5.29 -4.38
CA MET A 50 11.36 -5.28 -5.84
C MET A 50 12.76 -5.67 -6.30
N ASN A 51 13.80 -5.36 -5.50
CA ASN A 51 15.12 -5.95 -5.73
C ASN A 51 15.00 -7.47 -5.68
N GLY A 52 14.32 -8.01 -4.66
CA GLY A 52 13.91 -9.41 -4.57
C GLY A 52 13.23 -9.88 -5.86
N LEU A 53 12.08 -9.34 -6.24
CA LEU A 53 11.34 -9.84 -7.43
C LEU A 53 12.16 -9.85 -8.73
N SER A 54 12.99 -8.82 -8.96
CA SER A 54 13.88 -8.75 -10.12
C SER A 54 15.03 -9.78 -10.03
N THR A 55 15.69 -9.91 -8.87
CA THR A 55 16.80 -10.85 -8.64
C THR A 55 16.34 -12.30 -8.50
N ASN A 56 15.07 -12.52 -8.13
CA ASN A 56 14.50 -13.85 -7.94
C ASN A 56 14.09 -14.51 -9.26
N GLY A 57 14.27 -13.81 -10.39
CA GLY A 57 13.97 -14.31 -11.71
C GLY A 57 12.47 -14.30 -12.06
N LEU A 58 11.57 -13.88 -11.18
CA LEU A 58 10.13 -13.86 -11.49
C LEU A 58 9.82 -12.90 -12.64
N ILE A 59 10.46 -11.73 -12.68
CA ILE A 59 10.31 -10.76 -13.78
C ILE A 59 10.62 -11.40 -15.14
N MET A 60 11.61 -12.31 -15.21
CA MET A 60 12.04 -12.94 -16.46
C MET A 60 11.31 -14.25 -16.77
N ASN A 61 10.85 -14.99 -15.76
CA ASN A 61 10.28 -16.33 -15.92
C ASN A 61 8.75 -16.38 -15.85
N GLY A 62 8.11 -15.22 -15.69
CA GLY A 62 6.67 -15.14 -15.56
C GLY A 62 6.14 -15.45 -14.17
N LEU A 63 4.95 -14.93 -13.85
CA LEU A 63 4.25 -15.21 -12.60
C LEU A 63 3.37 -16.46 -12.76
N MET A 64 3.99 -17.59 -13.04
CA MET A 64 3.34 -18.90 -13.20
C MET A 64 4.15 -20.01 -12.51
N THR A 65 3.65 -21.23 -12.55
CA THR A 65 4.29 -22.42 -11.96
C THR A 65 5.75 -22.58 -12.38
N SER A 66 6.12 -22.26 -13.62
CA SER A 66 7.52 -22.27 -14.08
C SER A 66 8.39 -21.28 -13.29
N GLY A 67 7.97 -20.02 -13.19
CA GLY A 67 8.69 -18.98 -12.46
C GLY A 67 8.76 -19.23 -10.95
N LEU A 68 7.67 -19.70 -10.34
CA LEU A 68 7.60 -20.02 -8.91
C LEU A 68 8.41 -21.28 -8.53
N ASN A 69 8.79 -22.12 -9.50
CA ASN A 69 9.60 -23.31 -9.25
C ASN A 69 11.10 -23.13 -9.52
N THR A 70 11.54 -21.92 -9.85
CA THR A 70 12.97 -21.59 -10.02
C THR A 70 13.73 -21.72 -8.69
N ALA A 71 15.04 -22.03 -8.77
CA ALA A 71 15.89 -22.05 -7.59
C ALA A 71 15.96 -20.68 -6.90
N THR A 72 16.10 -19.62 -7.69
CA THR A 72 16.15 -18.23 -7.23
C THR A 72 14.91 -17.80 -6.45
N PHE A 73 13.70 -18.19 -6.90
CA PHE A 73 12.48 -17.93 -6.13
C PHE A 73 12.46 -18.69 -4.80
N LYS A 74 12.84 -19.98 -4.82
CA LYS A 74 12.88 -20.81 -3.60
C LYS A 74 13.86 -20.22 -2.57
N ASP A 75 15.04 -19.84 -3.01
CA ASP A 75 16.08 -19.30 -2.13
C ASP A 75 15.61 -18.01 -1.46
N TRP A 76 15.05 -17.07 -2.25
CA TRP A 76 14.48 -15.85 -1.69
C TRP A 76 13.31 -16.12 -0.75
N PHE A 77 12.37 -16.99 -1.14
CA PHE A 77 11.19 -17.24 -0.31
C PHE A 77 11.58 -17.73 1.08
N ASN A 78 12.60 -18.59 1.16
CA ASN A 78 13.09 -19.19 2.40
C ASN A 78 14.14 -18.35 3.14
N ALA A 79 14.73 -17.31 2.52
CA ALA A 79 15.72 -16.45 3.14
C ALA A 79 15.14 -15.40 4.12
N ASN A 80 13.82 -15.25 4.15
CA ASN A 80 13.14 -14.24 4.96
C ASN A 80 12.48 -14.86 6.20
N PRO A 81 12.19 -14.06 7.25
CA PRO A 81 11.39 -14.50 8.38
C PRO A 81 10.05 -15.11 7.94
N GLU A 82 9.53 -16.00 8.78
CA GLU A 82 8.27 -16.69 8.50
C GLU A 82 7.14 -15.70 8.17
N GLY A 83 6.35 -16.04 7.15
CA GLY A 83 5.22 -15.21 6.69
C GLY A 83 5.58 -14.02 5.81
N TYR A 84 6.80 -13.47 5.88
CA TYR A 84 7.19 -12.27 5.12
C TYR A 84 7.07 -12.46 3.61
N SER A 85 7.71 -13.50 3.06
CA SER A 85 7.68 -13.78 1.61
C SER A 85 6.27 -14.05 1.10
N SER A 86 5.44 -14.74 1.91
CA SER A 86 4.04 -15.00 1.57
C SER A 86 3.20 -13.72 1.58
N MET A 87 3.43 -12.82 2.54
CA MET A 87 2.81 -11.49 2.58
C MET A 87 3.20 -10.67 1.34
N VAL A 88 4.48 -10.67 0.95
CA VAL A 88 4.92 -10.00 -0.29
C VAL A 88 4.21 -10.60 -1.50
N MET A 89 4.19 -11.92 -1.63
CA MET A 89 3.53 -12.61 -2.74
C MET A 89 2.04 -12.33 -2.81
N LYS A 90 1.38 -12.13 -1.67
CA LYS A 90 -0.02 -11.72 -1.61
C LYS A 90 -0.26 -10.37 -2.32
N TYR A 91 0.59 -9.37 -2.10
CA TYR A 91 0.48 -8.09 -2.80
C TYR A 91 0.91 -8.19 -4.27
N VAL A 92 2.00 -8.92 -4.55
CA VAL A 92 2.46 -9.14 -5.93
C VAL A 92 1.37 -9.77 -6.78
N VAL A 93 0.77 -10.87 -6.31
CA VAL A 93 -0.28 -11.58 -7.02
C VAL A 93 -1.55 -10.75 -7.06
N GLY A 94 -1.92 -10.07 -5.97
CA GLY A 94 -3.08 -9.17 -5.94
C GLY A 94 -2.99 -8.05 -6.99
N CYS A 95 -1.83 -7.43 -7.16
CA CYS A 95 -1.59 -6.42 -8.18
C CYS A 95 -1.55 -7.00 -9.60
N ALA A 96 -0.79 -8.09 -9.79
CA ALA A 96 -0.45 -8.62 -11.10
C ALA A 96 -1.61 -9.39 -11.77
N VAL A 97 -2.26 -10.25 -10.98
CA VAL A 97 -3.22 -11.25 -11.44
C VAL A 97 -4.63 -10.71 -11.31
N GLN A 98 -5.48 -11.00 -12.29
CA GLN A 98 -6.87 -10.53 -12.32
C GLN A 98 -7.70 -11.24 -11.24
N SER A 99 -8.71 -10.54 -10.71
CA SER A 99 -9.72 -11.14 -9.85
C SER A 99 -10.33 -12.41 -10.46
N GLY A 100 -10.58 -13.41 -9.61
CA GLY A 100 -11.05 -14.74 -10.03
C GLY A 100 -9.94 -15.72 -10.40
N GLN A 101 -8.69 -15.28 -10.50
CA GLN A 101 -7.52 -16.14 -10.67
C GLN A 101 -6.65 -16.16 -9.41
N SER A 102 -5.85 -17.22 -9.23
CA SER A 102 -4.92 -17.35 -8.10
C SER A 102 -3.58 -17.95 -8.53
N ARG A 103 -2.59 -17.88 -7.65
CA ARG A 103 -1.30 -18.55 -7.78
C ARG A 103 -1.07 -19.42 -6.58
N THR A 104 -0.71 -20.69 -6.84
CA THR A 104 -0.42 -21.68 -5.82
C THR A 104 1.03 -22.12 -5.91
N TRP A 105 1.65 -22.35 -4.76
CA TRP A 105 3.01 -22.85 -4.70
C TRP A 105 3.20 -23.72 -3.45
N THR A 106 3.84 -24.87 -3.62
CA THR A 106 4.20 -25.74 -2.50
C THR A 106 5.69 -25.59 -2.24
N ASN A 107 6.03 -25.20 -1.01
CA ASN A 107 7.42 -25.07 -0.62
C ASN A 107 8.08 -26.46 -0.63
N PRO A 108 9.12 -26.70 -1.45
CA PRO A 108 9.73 -28.02 -1.55
C PRO A 108 10.55 -28.40 -0.31
N LEU A 109 10.91 -27.45 0.55
CA LEU A 109 11.67 -27.69 1.79
C LEU A 109 10.75 -28.02 2.96
N THR A 110 9.63 -27.30 3.10
CA THR A 110 8.71 -27.44 4.25
C THR A 110 7.43 -28.21 3.91
N HIS A 111 7.18 -28.48 2.64
CA HIS A 111 5.95 -29.09 2.11
C HIS A 111 4.66 -28.29 2.37
N VAL A 112 4.75 -27.07 2.90
CA VAL A 112 3.61 -26.16 3.10
C VAL A 112 3.16 -25.60 1.75
N SER A 113 1.84 -25.63 1.50
CA SER A 113 1.23 -25.06 0.30
C SER A 113 0.66 -23.67 0.56
N TYR A 114 0.98 -22.75 -0.34
CA TYR A 114 0.54 -21.37 -0.33
C TYR A 114 -0.41 -21.12 -1.51
N SER A 115 -1.38 -20.21 -1.30
CA SER A 115 -2.29 -19.73 -2.33
C SER A 115 -2.50 -18.24 -2.18
N TRP A 116 -2.33 -17.49 -3.28
CA TRP A 116 -2.51 -16.05 -3.34
C TRP A 116 -3.53 -15.70 -4.43
N ASN A 117 -4.51 -14.87 -4.10
CA ASN A 117 -5.58 -14.48 -5.03
C ASN A 117 -5.18 -13.20 -5.79
N GLY A 118 -5.52 -13.16 -7.07
CA GLY A 118 -5.45 -11.95 -7.88
C GLY A 118 -6.58 -10.98 -7.55
N VAL A 119 -6.37 -9.71 -7.84
CA VAL A 119 -7.36 -8.63 -7.64
C VAL A 119 -7.39 -7.71 -8.86
N LEU A 120 -6.30 -6.99 -9.15
CA LEU A 120 -6.30 -5.88 -10.11
C LEU A 120 -6.04 -6.30 -11.56
N GLY A 121 -5.24 -7.34 -11.80
CA GLY A 121 -4.94 -7.79 -13.17
C GLY A 121 -4.11 -6.80 -13.99
N LEU A 122 -3.15 -6.13 -13.36
CA LEU A 122 -2.33 -5.10 -14.01
C LEU A 122 -1.38 -5.64 -15.07
N THR A 123 -0.97 -6.91 -14.95
CA THR A 123 0.13 -7.49 -15.73
C THR A 123 -0.28 -8.78 -16.44
N PRO A 124 -1.14 -8.70 -17.47
CA PRO A 124 -1.70 -9.89 -18.12
C PRO A 124 -0.64 -10.77 -18.80
N ASP A 125 0.42 -10.20 -19.40
CA ASP A 125 1.46 -11.00 -20.06
C ASP A 125 2.28 -11.73 -19.00
N TRP A 126 2.72 -11.01 -17.96
CA TRP A 126 3.45 -11.60 -16.85
C TRP A 126 2.65 -12.67 -16.10
N ALA A 127 1.36 -12.43 -15.90
CA ALA A 127 0.44 -13.38 -15.28
C ALA A 127 0.21 -14.62 -16.17
N SER A 128 0.25 -14.49 -17.50
CA SER A 128 0.27 -15.61 -18.46
C SER A 128 1.64 -16.29 -18.58
N GLY A 129 2.61 -15.85 -17.77
CA GLY A 129 3.96 -16.38 -17.58
C GLY A 129 4.96 -16.08 -18.68
N LEU A 130 4.69 -15.04 -19.47
CA LEU A 130 5.72 -14.39 -20.26
C LEU A 130 6.61 -13.53 -19.34
N PRO A 131 7.83 -13.16 -19.77
CA PRO A 131 8.60 -12.13 -19.08
C PRO A 131 7.78 -10.83 -18.94
N ALA A 132 7.87 -10.17 -17.79
CA ALA A 132 7.16 -8.92 -17.56
C ALA A 132 7.71 -7.82 -18.47
N THR A 133 6.83 -7.19 -19.24
CA THR A 133 7.16 -6.02 -20.05
C THR A 133 7.55 -4.83 -19.16
N GLU A 134 8.23 -3.83 -19.72
CA GLU A 134 8.58 -2.63 -18.95
C GLU A 134 7.33 -1.95 -18.35
N ARG A 135 6.24 -1.87 -19.12
CA ARG A 135 4.98 -1.29 -18.64
C ARG A 135 4.38 -2.08 -17.47
N GLU A 136 4.48 -3.41 -17.49
CA GLU A 136 4.04 -4.26 -16.38
C GLU A 136 4.91 -4.07 -15.14
N GLN A 137 6.23 -3.93 -15.31
CA GLN A 137 7.14 -3.62 -14.21
C GLN A 137 6.82 -2.27 -13.57
N GLN A 138 6.47 -1.27 -14.39
CA GLN A 138 6.06 0.04 -13.92
C GLN A 138 4.75 -0.01 -13.13
N LEU A 139 3.74 -0.70 -13.65
CA LEU A 139 2.43 -0.86 -12.98
C LEU A 139 2.54 -1.68 -11.69
N LEU A 140 3.37 -2.72 -11.67
CA LEU A 140 3.65 -3.49 -10.45
C LEU A 140 4.33 -2.60 -9.41
N THR A 141 5.34 -1.81 -9.82
CA THR A 141 5.99 -0.84 -8.94
C THR A 141 4.98 0.16 -8.37
N ALA A 142 4.12 0.72 -9.22
CA ALA A 142 3.07 1.66 -8.82
C ALA A 142 2.11 1.04 -7.81
N CYS A 143 1.65 -0.19 -8.04
CA CYS A 143 0.69 -0.86 -7.16
C CYS A 143 1.29 -1.18 -5.79
N LEU A 144 2.52 -1.69 -5.76
CA LEU A 144 3.21 -1.97 -4.49
C LEU A 144 3.47 -0.66 -3.72
N ALA A 145 3.87 0.41 -4.41
CA ALA A 145 4.04 1.74 -3.82
C ALA A 145 2.71 2.32 -3.29
N ALA A 146 1.60 2.08 -3.98
CA ALA A 146 0.28 2.49 -3.54
C ALA A 146 -0.17 1.75 -2.26
N HIS A 147 0.29 0.52 -2.04
CA HIS A 147 -0.05 -0.27 -0.86
C HIS A 147 0.84 -0.07 0.36
N VAL A 148 1.78 0.88 0.28
CA VAL A 148 2.68 1.15 1.42
C VAL A 148 1.93 1.72 2.60
N ASN A 149 2.27 1.22 3.78
CA ASN A 149 1.68 1.64 5.04
C ASN A 149 2.74 1.69 6.15
N LYS A 150 2.92 2.87 6.75
CA LYS A 150 3.82 3.07 7.89
C LYS A 150 3.23 2.60 9.22
N TYR A 151 1.92 2.71 9.39
CA TYR A 151 1.24 2.43 10.66
C TYR A 151 0.92 0.95 10.87
N GLY A 152 1.11 0.09 9.85
CA GLY A 152 0.69 -1.31 9.88
C GLY A 152 -0.84 -1.51 9.87
N LEU A 153 -1.62 -0.44 9.65
CA LEU A 153 -3.08 -0.46 9.72
C LEU A 153 -3.71 -0.45 8.32
N HIS A 154 -4.65 -1.35 8.06
CA HIS A 154 -5.28 -1.42 6.74
C HIS A 154 -6.33 -0.30 6.53
N VAL A 155 -6.12 0.52 5.51
CA VAL A 155 -7.09 1.49 4.97
C VAL A 155 -7.55 0.98 3.62
N LEU A 156 -8.86 0.97 3.41
CA LEU A 156 -9.41 0.63 2.11
C LEU A 156 -9.13 1.77 1.13
N VAL A 157 -8.53 1.46 -0.02
CA VAL A 157 -8.32 2.43 -1.10
C VAL A 157 -9.01 1.96 -2.37
N SER A 158 -9.48 2.90 -3.17
CA SER A 158 -9.92 2.64 -4.54
C SER A 158 -8.73 2.87 -5.47
N VAL A 159 -8.32 1.86 -6.23
CA VAL A 159 -7.21 1.93 -7.19
C VAL A 159 -7.76 2.15 -8.59
N GLN A 160 -7.27 3.17 -9.29
CA GLN A 160 -7.73 3.55 -10.62
C GLN A 160 -6.56 3.64 -11.59
N GLY A 161 -6.81 3.27 -12.84
CA GLY A 161 -5.78 3.29 -13.87
C GLY A 161 -6.06 2.32 -15.00
N LEU A 162 -5.01 2.02 -15.75
CA LEU A 162 -5.03 1.08 -16.86
C LEU A 162 -4.08 -0.09 -16.55
N ASN A 163 -4.45 -1.30 -16.97
CA ASN A 163 -3.50 -2.40 -17.02
C ASN A 163 -2.50 -2.21 -18.19
N ALA A 164 -1.53 -3.13 -18.32
CA ALA A 164 -0.50 -3.02 -19.35
C ALA A 164 -1.03 -3.08 -20.79
N LYS A 165 -2.25 -3.58 -21.01
CA LYS A 165 -2.93 -3.60 -22.32
C LYS A 165 -3.79 -2.38 -22.58
N GLY A 166 -3.78 -1.38 -21.68
CA GLY A 166 -4.57 -0.16 -21.81
C GLY A 166 -6.05 -0.34 -21.45
N VAL A 167 -6.42 -1.45 -20.81
CA VAL A 167 -7.79 -1.67 -20.33
C VAL A 167 -7.94 -1.03 -18.96
N ALA A 168 -9.00 -0.23 -18.78
CA ALA A 168 -9.29 0.40 -17.51
C ALA A 168 -9.62 -0.64 -16.44
N LEU A 169 -9.16 -0.39 -15.21
CA LEU A 169 -9.53 -1.21 -14.07
C LEU A 169 -11.06 -1.12 -13.83
N PRO A 170 -11.72 -2.22 -13.41
CA PRO A 170 -13.15 -2.22 -13.15
C PRO A 170 -13.53 -1.24 -12.05
N LEU A 171 -14.58 -0.47 -12.26
CA LEU A 171 -15.15 0.48 -11.30
C LEU A 171 -16.50 -0.04 -10.83
N GLU A 172 -16.70 -0.13 -9.52
CA GLU A 172 -18.00 -0.43 -8.94
C GLU A 172 -18.95 0.78 -9.05
N THR A 173 -20.25 0.49 -8.98
CA THR A 173 -21.26 1.55 -8.87
C THR A 173 -21.06 2.32 -7.56
N ASN A 174 -21.07 3.66 -7.63
CA ASN A 174 -20.81 4.56 -6.50
C ASN A 174 -19.39 4.50 -5.90
N GLU A 175 -18.44 3.79 -6.52
CA GLU A 175 -17.06 3.71 -6.00
C GLU A 175 -16.44 5.10 -5.90
N LEU A 176 -16.53 5.92 -6.95
CA LEU A 176 -15.98 7.29 -6.95
C LEU A 176 -16.75 8.26 -6.05
N THR A 177 -17.99 7.95 -5.71
CA THR A 177 -18.77 8.72 -4.73
C THR A 177 -18.31 8.37 -3.31
N THR A 178 -18.05 7.09 -3.04
CA THR A 178 -17.55 6.60 -1.76
C THR A 178 -16.09 7.02 -1.53
N PHE A 179 -15.24 6.84 -2.56
CA PHE A 179 -13.82 7.21 -2.59
C PHE A 179 -13.63 8.55 -3.31
N SER A 180 -14.24 9.58 -2.77
CA SER A 180 -14.31 10.91 -3.39
C SER A 180 -12.98 11.67 -3.32
N VAL A 181 -12.11 11.37 -2.36
CA VAL A 181 -10.85 12.09 -2.14
C VAL A 181 -9.76 11.53 -3.04
N LEU A 182 -9.21 12.35 -3.94
CA LEU A 182 -8.08 11.96 -4.78
C LEU A 182 -6.79 11.96 -3.96
N GLU A 183 -6.23 10.79 -3.67
CA GLU A 183 -5.02 10.69 -2.85
C GLU A 183 -3.79 11.19 -3.62
N GLY A 184 -3.54 10.58 -4.78
CA GLY A 184 -2.33 10.82 -5.54
C GLY A 184 -2.12 9.80 -6.65
N ALA A 185 -0.95 9.89 -7.27
CA ALA A 185 -0.50 8.94 -8.27
C ALA A 185 0.83 8.33 -7.85
N PHE A 186 0.92 7.01 -7.97
CA PHE A 186 2.10 6.22 -7.71
C PHE A 186 2.65 5.72 -9.04
N PHE A 187 3.96 5.83 -9.26
CA PHE A 187 4.60 5.46 -10.52
C PHE A 187 6.09 5.21 -10.34
N GLY A 188 6.75 4.62 -11.32
CA GLY A 188 8.19 4.34 -11.24
C GLY A 188 8.54 3.00 -11.86
N ASN A 189 9.78 2.56 -11.71
CA ASN A 189 10.18 1.21 -12.12
C ASN A 189 11.34 0.72 -11.25
N LEU A 190 11.03 -0.06 -10.21
CA LEU A 190 12.04 -0.62 -9.32
C LEU A 190 12.73 -1.85 -9.91
N ALA A 191 12.12 -2.54 -10.89
CA ALA A 191 12.65 -3.78 -11.45
C ALA A 191 13.97 -3.57 -12.25
N VAL A 192 14.24 -2.33 -12.67
CA VAL A 192 15.46 -1.92 -13.39
C VAL A 192 16.35 -0.99 -12.56
N GLY A 193 16.21 -1.01 -11.23
CA GLY A 193 16.98 -0.16 -10.32
C GLY A 193 16.59 1.33 -10.34
N GLY A 194 15.38 1.66 -10.84
CA GLY A 194 14.81 3.01 -10.72
C GLY A 194 14.28 3.29 -9.31
N SER A 195 13.35 4.24 -9.20
CA SER A 195 12.69 4.60 -7.93
C SER A 195 11.18 4.41 -8.03
N ALA A 196 10.52 4.34 -6.87
CA ALA A 196 9.08 4.48 -6.74
C ALA A 196 8.77 5.93 -6.34
N TYR A 197 7.99 6.61 -7.16
CA TYR A 197 7.58 7.99 -6.98
C TYR A 197 6.13 8.07 -6.57
N VAL A 198 5.83 9.11 -5.82
CA VAL A 198 4.46 9.49 -5.49
C VAL A 198 4.29 11.00 -5.70
N CYS A 199 3.21 11.38 -6.36
CA CYS A 199 2.73 12.75 -6.39
C CYS A 199 1.40 12.82 -5.65
N ARG A 200 1.09 13.99 -5.09
CA ARG A 200 -0.14 14.23 -4.34
C ARG A 200 -1.25 14.73 -5.25
N GLY A 201 -2.42 14.14 -5.11
CA GLY A 201 -3.62 14.53 -5.85
C GLY A 201 -4.43 15.59 -5.11
N SER A 202 -4.52 15.47 -3.78
CA SER A 202 -5.09 16.46 -2.87
C SER A 202 -4.06 16.87 -1.81
N ASN A 203 -4.21 18.05 -1.23
CA ASN A 203 -3.42 18.46 -0.08
C ASN A 203 -4.26 18.31 1.19
N LEU A 204 -3.64 17.80 2.24
CA LEU A 204 -4.18 17.92 3.59
C LEU A 204 -3.78 19.29 4.14
N ASP A 205 -4.73 19.98 4.78
CA ASP A 205 -4.42 21.20 5.52
C ASP A 205 -3.71 20.87 6.86
N GLY A 206 -3.22 21.89 7.57
CA GLY A 206 -2.46 21.68 8.81
C GLY A 206 -3.27 21.08 9.98
N THR A 207 -4.60 21.05 9.87
CA THR A 207 -5.52 20.44 10.84
C THR A 207 -5.89 19.01 10.47
N GLU A 208 -5.63 18.60 9.23
CA GLU A 208 -5.98 17.29 8.71
C GLU A 208 -4.85 16.27 8.84
N SER A 209 -5.23 15.00 9.01
CA SER A 209 -4.31 13.88 8.95
C SER A 209 -4.95 12.64 8.33
N SER A 210 -4.14 11.63 8.02
CA SER A 210 -4.63 10.35 7.52
C SER A 210 -3.64 9.23 7.84
N LEU A 211 -4.15 8.00 8.00
CA LEU A 211 -3.30 6.80 8.05
C LEU A 211 -2.60 6.52 6.70
N ARG A 212 -3.00 7.21 5.63
CA ARG A 212 -2.38 7.15 4.29
C ARG A 212 -1.17 8.09 4.16
N ALA A 213 -0.36 8.18 5.21
CA ALA A 213 0.80 9.08 5.27
C ALA A 213 1.78 8.89 4.08
N CYS A 214 1.96 7.67 3.56
CA CYS A 214 2.88 7.46 2.43
C CYS A 214 2.43 8.11 1.11
N GLY A 215 1.12 8.33 0.94
CA GLY A 215 0.56 9.00 -0.23
C GLY A 215 0.27 10.49 0.00
N LEU A 216 -0.20 10.84 1.20
CA LEU A 216 -0.64 12.18 1.59
C LEU A 216 0.29 12.91 2.56
N ALA A 217 1.53 12.43 2.77
CA ALA A 217 2.47 13.05 3.69
C ALA A 217 2.62 14.56 3.47
N SER A 218 2.89 15.25 4.57
CA SER A 218 3.27 16.66 4.60
C SER A 218 4.63 16.93 3.93
N GLN A 219 5.39 15.88 3.59
CA GLN A 219 6.61 16.03 2.80
C GLN A 219 6.25 16.32 1.33
N ASP A 220 6.57 17.54 0.89
CA ASP A 220 6.30 17.96 -0.48
C ASP A 220 7.20 17.28 -1.52
N ASN A 221 8.49 17.08 -1.21
CA ASN A 221 9.48 16.54 -2.15
C ASN A 221 10.57 15.70 -1.47
N GLY A 222 11.20 14.81 -2.23
CA GLY A 222 12.36 14.02 -1.81
C GLY A 222 12.00 12.63 -1.30
N VAL A 223 13.02 11.87 -0.90
CA VAL A 223 12.84 10.51 -0.35
C VAL A 223 12.03 10.61 0.94
N SER A 224 10.95 9.84 1.02
CA SER A 224 10.12 9.75 2.21
C SER A 224 10.94 9.19 3.36
N VAL A 225 11.08 9.97 4.43
CA VAL A 225 11.68 9.46 5.68
C VAL A 225 10.76 8.48 6.39
N GLU A 226 9.46 8.54 6.08
CA GLU A 226 8.40 7.77 6.72
C GLU A 226 8.12 6.46 5.98
N CYS A 227 8.25 6.48 4.64
CA CYS A 227 7.94 5.36 3.77
C CYS A 227 9.05 5.14 2.72
N PRO A 228 10.32 4.97 3.10
CA PRO A 228 11.38 4.66 2.14
C PRO A 228 11.07 3.31 1.44
N PRO A 229 11.37 3.13 0.15
CA PRO A 229 12.12 4.03 -0.73
C PRO A 229 11.22 4.98 -1.57
N LEU A 230 9.97 5.25 -1.16
CA LEU A 230 9.11 6.17 -1.93
C LEU A 230 9.72 7.57 -1.99
N VAL A 231 9.60 8.21 -3.14
CA VAL A 231 10.08 9.57 -3.40
C VAL A 231 8.89 10.47 -3.72
N HIS A 232 8.65 11.47 -2.88
CA HIS A 232 7.65 12.50 -3.15
C HIS A 232 8.18 13.46 -4.22
N VAL A 233 7.34 13.75 -5.21
CA VAL A 233 7.69 14.66 -6.31
C VAL A 233 6.82 15.91 -6.36
N GLY A 234 5.96 16.13 -5.36
CA GLY A 234 5.03 17.27 -5.30
C GLY A 234 3.65 16.96 -5.88
N ALA A 235 2.99 17.98 -6.47
CA ALA A 235 1.61 17.87 -6.94
C ALA A 235 1.49 17.12 -8.27
N CYS A 236 0.51 16.21 -8.37
CA CYS A 236 0.27 15.43 -9.59
C CYS A 236 -0.11 16.30 -10.79
N SER A 237 -0.76 17.44 -10.58
CA SER A 237 -1.12 18.39 -11.65
C SER A 237 0.09 18.90 -12.43
N ARG A 238 1.30 18.77 -11.87
CA ARG A 238 2.55 19.24 -12.47
C ARG A 238 3.28 18.17 -13.28
N TYR A 239 3.04 16.90 -12.98
CA TYR A 239 3.81 15.77 -13.56
C TYR A 239 2.93 14.75 -14.28
N CYS A 240 1.63 14.72 -14.01
CA CYS A 240 0.73 13.69 -14.49
C CYS A 240 -0.42 14.25 -15.31
N VAL A 241 -0.89 13.46 -16.26
CA VAL A 241 -2.01 13.81 -17.14
C VAL A 241 -3.24 13.04 -16.70
N LEU A 242 -4.33 13.74 -16.39
CA LEU A 242 -5.62 13.11 -16.09
C LEU A 242 -6.25 12.56 -17.36
N ASP A 243 -7.02 11.49 -17.21
CA ASP A 243 -7.92 11.03 -18.25
C ASP A 243 -9.04 12.06 -18.54
N SER A 244 -9.79 11.84 -19.61
CA SER A 244 -10.89 12.76 -20.00
C SER A 244 -12.00 12.85 -18.95
N THR A 245 -12.19 11.80 -18.15
CA THR A 245 -13.20 11.78 -17.07
C THR A 245 -12.70 12.42 -15.78
N LYS A 246 -11.40 12.76 -15.70
CA LYS A 246 -10.70 13.27 -14.51
C LYS A 246 -10.74 12.29 -13.32
N THR A 247 -10.86 11.00 -13.61
CA THR A 247 -10.96 9.95 -12.60
C THR A 247 -9.58 9.48 -12.14
N TYR A 248 -8.66 9.32 -13.10
CA TYR A 248 -7.31 8.78 -12.87
C TYR A 248 -6.28 9.41 -13.81
N PHE A 249 -5.01 9.26 -13.45
CA PHE A 249 -3.89 9.68 -14.28
C PHE A 249 -3.52 8.61 -15.30
N THR A 250 -3.32 9.00 -16.56
CA THR A 250 -2.97 8.09 -17.67
C THR A 250 -1.46 7.94 -17.84
N GLN A 251 -0.71 8.97 -17.49
CA GLN A 251 0.75 9.01 -17.58
C GLN A 251 1.32 10.02 -16.57
N CYS A 252 2.51 9.72 -16.04
CA CYS A 252 3.29 10.65 -15.21
C CYS A 252 4.71 10.77 -15.75
N THR A 253 5.22 11.99 -15.90
CA THR A 253 6.57 12.27 -16.40
C THR A 253 7.42 12.92 -15.33
N TYR A 254 8.55 12.30 -15.00
CA TYR A 254 9.51 12.81 -14.02
C TYR A 254 10.94 12.44 -14.43
N GLY A 255 11.89 13.37 -14.25
CA GLY A 255 13.28 13.13 -14.63
C GLY A 255 13.48 12.79 -16.12
N GLY A 256 12.63 13.32 -17.01
CA GLY A 256 12.68 13.08 -18.46
C GLY A 256 12.15 11.70 -18.90
N LYS A 257 11.59 10.90 -17.98
CA LYS A 257 10.96 9.61 -18.29
C LYS A 257 9.47 9.64 -18.02
N THR A 258 8.71 8.96 -18.86
CA THR A 258 7.26 8.78 -18.70
C THR A 258 6.97 7.37 -18.18
N TYR A 259 6.12 7.29 -17.18
CA TYR A 259 5.74 6.07 -16.48
C TYR A 259 4.25 5.83 -16.58
N ALA A 260 3.83 4.57 -16.55
CA ALA A 260 2.45 4.16 -16.30
C ALA A 260 2.12 4.30 -14.80
N PRO A 261 1.22 5.20 -14.40
CA PRO A 261 0.87 5.41 -13.01
C PRO A 261 -0.34 4.57 -12.58
N LEU A 262 -0.53 4.46 -11.27
CA LEU A 262 -1.81 4.13 -10.67
C LEU A 262 -2.25 5.27 -9.76
N THR A 263 -3.53 5.55 -9.82
CA THR A 263 -4.17 6.56 -8.97
C THR A 263 -4.84 5.86 -7.81
N THR A 264 -4.74 6.43 -6.62
CA THR A 264 -5.54 5.96 -5.48
C THR A 264 -6.49 7.04 -5.01
N ARG A 265 -7.61 6.60 -4.46
CA ARG A 265 -8.63 7.46 -3.87
C ARG A 265 -9.05 6.93 -2.50
N LEU A 266 -9.39 7.85 -1.61
CA LEU A 266 -9.77 7.59 -0.22
C LEU A 266 -11.22 7.99 0.03
N ARG A 267 -11.82 7.42 1.08
CA ARG A 267 -13.08 7.93 1.61
C ARG A 267 -12.81 9.23 2.36
N ALA A 268 -13.78 10.13 2.35
CA ALA A 268 -13.70 11.35 3.15
C ALA A 268 -13.53 11.05 4.66
N THR A 269 -14.09 9.93 5.14
CA THR A 269 -13.96 9.47 6.53
C THR A 269 -12.57 8.95 6.90
N ASP A 270 -11.68 8.74 5.91
CA ASP A 270 -10.28 8.37 6.14
C ASP A 270 -9.36 9.62 6.18
N ILE A 271 -9.96 10.82 6.10
CA ILE A 271 -9.31 12.11 6.39
C ILE A 271 -9.83 12.59 7.75
N TYR A 272 -8.93 12.61 8.72
CA TYR A 272 -9.24 13.04 10.08
C TYR A 272 -8.95 14.52 10.29
N ARG A 273 -9.55 15.12 11.30
CA ARG A 273 -9.35 16.52 11.64
C ARG A 273 -9.15 16.69 13.13
N CYS A 274 -8.05 17.33 13.50
CA CYS A 274 -7.86 17.76 14.86
C CYS A 274 -8.90 18.82 15.24
N GLY A 275 -9.55 18.62 16.39
CA GLY A 275 -10.67 19.41 16.89
C GLY A 275 -12.04 18.74 16.67
N ASP A 276 -12.08 17.50 16.17
CA ASP A 276 -13.31 16.71 16.03
C ASP A 276 -13.69 15.94 17.32
N GLY A 277 -12.82 15.98 18.33
CA GLY A 277 -13.02 15.37 19.63
C GLY A 277 -12.55 13.93 19.74
N VAL A 278 -11.90 13.37 18.69
CA VAL A 278 -11.37 12.01 18.67
C VAL A 278 -9.89 12.03 18.30
N CYS A 279 -9.02 11.71 19.27
CA CYS A 279 -7.60 11.54 18.99
C CYS A 279 -7.34 10.36 18.04
N GLN A 280 -6.73 10.64 16.89
CA GLN A 280 -6.38 9.64 15.89
C GLN A 280 -4.92 9.20 15.98
N VAL A 281 -4.63 7.99 15.48
CA VAL A 281 -3.25 7.44 15.44
C VAL A 281 -2.30 8.30 14.58
N SER A 282 -2.83 9.04 13.61
CA SER A 282 -2.06 9.98 12.79
C SER A 282 -1.85 11.36 13.44
N GLU A 283 -2.42 11.59 14.62
CA GLU A 283 -2.30 12.84 15.37
C GLU A 283 -1.31 12.71 16.53
N LYS A 284 -0.83 13.86 17.03
CA LYS A 284 0.08 13.92 18.17
C LYS A 284 -0.55 14.74 19.29
N CYS A 285 -0.34 14.30 20.53
CA CYS A 285 -0.69 15.04 21.74
C CYS A 285 -0.19 16.49 21.69
N GLY A 286 -1.02 17.40 22.17
CA GLY A 286 -0.81 18.83 22.07
C GLY A 286 -1.94 19.66 22.66
N THR A 287 -1.86 20.97 22.43
CA THR A 287 -2.86 21.94 22.89
C THR A 287 -3.43 22.80 21.76
N GLY A 288 -3.01 22.57 20.53
CA GLY A 288 -3.45 23.29 19.35
C GLY A 288 -4.49 22.54 18.52
N SER A 289 -4.80 23.09 17.35
CA SER A 289 -5.72 22.52 16.37
C SER A 289 -5.01 21.86 15.19
N HIS A 290 -3.68 21.73 15.25
CA HIS A 290 -2.89 21.09 14.21
C HIS A 290 -2.74 19.60 14.50
N TYR A 291 -2.73 18.75 13.47
CA TYR A 291 -2.62 17.31 13.66
C TYR A 291 -1.36 16.89 14.44
N ASN A 292 -0.27 17.66 14.31
CA ASN A 292 1.01 17.40 14.97
C ASN A 292 1.14 18.05 16.36
N ASN A 293 0.09 18.72 16.85
CA ASN A 293 -0.04 19.34 18.16
C ASN A 293 -1.53 19.45 18.52
N CYS A 294 -2.20 18.31 18.62
CA CYS A 294 -3.65 18.23 18.66
C CYS A 294 -4.22 18.16 20.07
N SER A 295 -5.17 19.03 20.38
CA SER A 295 -5.88 19.09 21.67
C SER A 295 -6.70 17.84 21.98
N ASP A 296 -7.22 17.17 20.95
CA ASP A 296 -8.07 15.98 21.10
C ASP A 296 -7.29 14.80 21.69
N CYS A 297 -5.97 14.80 21.47
CA CYS A 297 -5.03 13.84 22.00
C CYS A 297 -4.53 14.18 23.42
N GLY A 298 -4.99 15.29 24.00
CA GLY A 298 -4.56 15.78 25.30
C GLY A 298 -3.11 16.29 25.31
N SER A 299 -2.69 16.82 26.45
CA SER A 299 -1.35 17.40 26.62
C SER A 299 -0.27 16.31 26.70
N SER A 300 0.81 16.46 25.93
CA SER A 300 2.03 15.67 26.07
C SER A 300 2.59 15.79 27.49
N ARG A 301 2.74 14.68 28.22
CA ARG A 301 3.45 14.62 29.51
C ARG A 301 4.86 14.09 29.31
#